data_AF-A0A1R0W823-F1
#
_entry.id   AF-A0A1R0W823-F1
#
_cell.length_a   1.000
_cell.length_b   1.000
_cell.length_c   1.000
_cell.angle_alpha   90.00
_cell.angle_beta   90.00
_cell.angle_gamma   90.00
#
_symmetry.space_group_name_H-M   'P 1'
#
loop_
_entity.id
_entity.type
_entity.pdbx_description
1 polymer ?
#
loop_
_entity_poly.entity_id
_entity_poly.type
_entity_poly.pdbx_seq_one_letter_code
_entity_poly.pdbx_strand_id
1 'polypeptide(L)'
;MNMVQTVQYYQQELKRIAWRLGYRARSERRREIPIMLEHVHLYASSPEQEVDSKLYVEYLLGLIPSETGKRVVRLFYIEGHSEAEISKRMNISQQAVNKWKRKSIQSISQRMSS
;
A
#
# COMPACT_ATOMS: atom_id res chain seq x y z
N MET A 1 -12.51 12.65 -38.70
CA MET A 1 -13.11 12.47 -37.36
C MET A 1 -14.17 13.54 -37.19
N ASN A 2 -15.45 13.17 -37.07
CA ASN A 2 -16.54 14.14 -37.01
C ASN A 2 -16.55 14.87 -35.65
N MET A 3 -16.95 16.15 -35.65
CA MET A 3 -16.93 17.03 -34.46
C MET A 3 -17.65 16.43 -33.24
N VAL A 4 -18.76 15.71 -33.49
CA VAL A 4 -19.53 14.98 -32.47
C VAL A 4 -18.72 13.84 -31.83
N GLN A 5 -17.92 13.12 -32.62
CA GLN A 5 -17.06 12.04 -32.12
C GLN A 5 -15.91 12.60 -31.27
N THR A 6 -15.38 13.76 -31.65
CA THR A 6 -14.33 14.46 -30.90
C THR A 6 -14.83 14.91 -29.53
N VAL A 7 -16.03 15.49 -29.45
CA VAL A 7 -16.64 15.90 -28.18
C VAL A 7 -16.90 14.70 -27.26
N GLN A 8 -17.45 13.61 -27.80
CA GLN A 8 -17.69 12.37 -27.03
C GLN A 8 -16.39 11.76 -26.49
N TYR A 9 -15.33 11.77 -27.30
CA TYR A 9 -14.00 11.30 -26.88
C TYR A 9 -13.49 12.08 -25.66
N TYR A 10 -13.52 13.42 -25.72
CA TYR A 10 -13.05 14.24 -24.60
C TYR A 10 -13.93 14.11 -23.36
N GLN A 11 -15.24 13.95 -23.51
CA GLN A 11 -16.12 13.68 -22.37
C GLN A 11 -15.80 12.35 -21.67
N GLN A 12 -15.47 11.30 -22.44
CA GLN A 12 -15.03 10.03 -21.87
C GLN A 12 -13.69 10.15 -21.14
N GLU A 13 -12.74 10.88 -21.70
CA GLU A 13 -11.46 11.09 -21.03
C GLU A 13 -11.59 11.93 -19.75
N LEU A 14 -12.42 12.97 -19.74
CA LEU A 14 -12.72 13.72 -18.52
C LEU A 14 -13.32 12.82 -17.44
N LYS A 15 -14.26 11.93 -17.80
CA LYS A 15 -14.83 10.95 -16.85
C LYS A 15 -13.76 9.99 -16.30
N ARG A 16 -12.85 9.51 -17.15
CA ARG A 16 -11.75 8.62 -16.74
C ARG A 16 -10.76 9.34 -15.82
N ILE A 17 -10.45 10.60 -16.07
CA ILE A 17 -9.58 11.42 -15.23
C ILE A 17 -10.23 11.64 -13.87
N ALA A 18 -11.51 12.05 -13.84
CA ALA A 18 -12.27 12.25 -12.61
C ALA A 18 -12.33 10.95 -11.76
N TRP A 19 -12.55 9.81 -12.41
CA TRP A 19 -12.54 8.51 -11.71
C TRP A 19 -11.16 8.19 -11.13
N ARG A 20 -10.09 8.38 -11.89
CA ARG A 20 -8.71 8.16 -11.42
C ARG A 20 -8.38 9.06 -10.23
N LEU A 21 -8.77 10.34 -10.28
CA LEU A 21 -8.58 11.29 -9.19
C LEU A 21 -9.32 10.84 -7.92
N GLY A 22 -10.61 10.51 -8.04
CA GLY A 22 -11.41 10.05 -6.91
C GLY A 22 -10.99 8.68 -6.36
N TYR A 23 -10.47 7.80 -7.21
CA TYR A 23 -9.89 6.52 -6.78
C TYR A 23 -8.59 6.73 -6.00
N ARG A 24 -7.71 7.61 -6.50
CA ARG A 24 -6.47 7.99 -5.82
C ARG A 24 -6.75 8.58 -4.45
N ALA A 25 -7.62 9.58 -4.36
CA ALA A 25 -7.99 10.20 -3.08
C ALA A 25 -8.60 9.19 -2.09
N ARG A 26 -9.42 8.24 -2.56
CA ARG A 26 -9.94 7.15 -1.71
C ARG A 26 -8.85 6.17 -1.26
N SER A 27 -7.89 5.85 -2.13
CA SER A 27 -6.76 4.99 -1.77
C SER A 27 -5.82 5.67 -0.80
N GLU A 28 -5.58 6.97 -0.95
CA GLU A 28 -4.75 7.78 -0.04
C GLU A 28 -5.44 7.88 1.32
N ARG A 29 -6.73 8.25 1.39
CA ARG A 29 -7.51 8.24 2.64
C ARG A 29 -7.53 6.89 3.37
N ARG A 30 -7.52 5.77 2.64
CA ARG A 30 -7.45 4.43 3.27
C ARG A 30 -6.08 4.11 3.85
N ARG A 31 -5.03 4.78 3.40
CA ARG A 31 -3.66 4.66 3.90
C ARG A 31 -3.32 5.74 4.92
N GLU A 32 -4.05 6.86 4.90
CA GLU A 32 -4.02 7.85 5.95
C GLU A 32 -4.53 7.21 7.24
N ILE A 33 -3.74 7.41 8.28
CA ILE A 33 -4.10 7.07 9.63
C ILE A 33 -5.16 8.09 10.07
N PRO A 34 -6.29 7.70 10.67
CA PRO A 34 -7.23 8.66 11.23
C PRO A 34 -6.50 9.61 12.16
N ILE A 35 -6.74 10.92 12.05
CA ILE A 35 -6.10 12.00 12.85
C ILE A 35 -6.07 11.66 14.37
N MET A 36 -7.04 10.87 14.84
CA MET A 36 -7.09 10.39 16.22
C MET A 36 -5.89 9.52 16.65
N LEU A 37 -5.24 8.79 15.73
CA LEU A 37 -4.01 8.03 16.01
C LEU A 37 -2.74 8.91 15.81
N GLU A 38 -2.83 10.01 15.08
CA GLU A 38 -1.72 10.97 14.90
C GLU A 38 -1.32 11.58 16.25
N HIS A 39 -2.30 11.82 17.13
CA HIS A 39 -2.04 12.21 18.51
C HIS A 39 -1.27 11.17 19.33
N VAL A 40 -1.29 9.88 18.96
CA VAL A 40 -0.51 8.82 19.63
C VAL A 40 0.96 8.86 19.19
N HIS A 41 1.25 9.29 17.96
CA HIS A 41 2.63 9.42 17.45
C HIS A 41 3.28 10.79 17.72
N LEU A 42 2.48 11.85 17.95
CA LEU A 42 2.98 13.20 18.21
C LEU A 42 3.54 13.40 19.63
N TYR A 43 3.28 12.48 20.57
CA TYR A 43 4.08 12.41 21.79
C TYR A 43 5.44 11.84 21.42
N ALA A 44 6.45 12.71 21.48
CA ALA A 44 7.85 12.40 21.15
C ALA A 44 8.22 10.97 21.56
N SER A 45 8.37 10.10 20.57
CA SER A 45 8.86 8.75 20.81
C SER A 45 10.26 8.90 21.39
N SER A 46 10.45 8.45 22.63
CA SER A 46 11.80 8.29 23.17
C SER A 46 12.61 7.39 22.22
N PRO A 47 13.95 7.52 22.20
CA PRO A 47 14.79 6.62 21.39
C PRO A 47 14.50 5.14 21.66
N GLU A 48 14.14 4.80 22.90
CA GLU A 48 13.72 3.45 23.32
C GLU A 48 12.44 3.01 22.60
N GLN A 49 11.42 3.87 22.53
CA GLN A 49 10.16 3.60 21.83
C GLN A 49 10.34 3.46 20.31
N GLU A 50 11.28 4.22 19.72
CA GLU A 50 11.59 4.09 18.29
C GLU A 50 12.28 2.75 17.99
N VAL A 51 13.21 2.32 18.85
CA VAL A 51 13.85 1.01 18.77
C VAL A 51 12.83 -0.12 18.94
N ASP A 52 11.94 -0.02 19.92
CA ASP A 52 10.86 -0.99 20.15
C ASP A 52 9.90 -1.08 18.96
N SER A 53 9.54 0.06 18.37
CA SER A 53 8.70 0.11 17.17
C SER A 53 9.38 -0.58 15.98
N LYS A 54 10.67 -0.32 15.76
CA LYS A 54 11.43 -0.98 14.69
C LYS A 54 11.57 -2.48 14.92
N LEU A 55 11.81 -2.90 16.16
CA LEU A 55 11.88 -4.31 16.54
C LEU A 55 10.54 -5.01 16.30
N TYR A 56 9.43 -4.34 16.65
CA TYR A 56 8.08 -4.83 16.42
C TYR A 56 7.78 -4.99 14.93
N VAL A 57 8.18 -4.05 14.08
CA VAL A 57 8.04 -4.18 12.63
C VAL A 57 8.82 -5.37 12.08
N GLU A 58 10.07 -5.58 12.50
CA GLU A 58 10.86 -6.74 12.07
C GLU A 58 10.27 -8.06 12.59
N TYR A 59 9.72 -8.10 13.80
CA TYR A 59 8.97 -9.23 14.32
C TYR A 59 7.77 -9.56 13.43
N LEU A 60 6.94 -8.57 13.07
CA LEU A 60 5.79 -8.75 12.18
C LEU A 60 6.20 -9.26 10.79
N LEU A 61 7.30 -8.74 10.23
CA LEU A 61 7.84 -9.25 8.97
C LEU A 61 8.32 -10.70 9.11
N GLY A 62 8.88 -11.07 10.26
CA GLY A 62 9.27 -12.44 10.60
C GLY A 62 8.10 -13.44 10.60
N LEU A 63 6.87 -12.98 10.88
CA LEU A 63 5.68 -13.83 10.84
C LEU A 63 5.27 -14.25 9.42
N ILE A 64 5.74 -13.55 8.38
CA ILE A 64 5.45 -13.92 6.99
C ILE A 64 6.33 -15.12 6.61
N PRO A 65 5.76 -16.27 6.21
CA PRO A 65 6.57 -17.47 5.93
C PRO A 65 7.34 -17.43 4.60
N SER A 66 7.00 -16.50 3.69
CA SER A 66 7.63 -16.41 2.38
C SER A 66 8.52 -15.17 2.27
N GLU A 67 9.77 -15.37 1.87
CA GLU A 67 10.72 -14.28 1.58
C GLU A 67 10.21 -13.33 0.48
N THR A 68 9.57 -13.87 -0.55
CA THR A 68 8.92 -13.05 -1.58
C THR A 68 7.82 -12.17 -0.98
N GLY A 69 7.01 -12.74 -0.09
CA GLY A 69 5.98 -11.99 0.63
C GLY A 69 6.56 -10.90 1.53
N LYS A 70 7.62 -11.21 2.29
CA LYS A 70 8.34 -10.24 3.14
C LYS A 70 8.86 -9.08 2.31
N ARG A 71 9.51 -9.38 1.18
CA ARG A 71 10.09 -8.37 0.29
C ARG A 71 9.00 -7.49 -0.33
N VAL A 72 7.88 -8.07 -0.78
CA VAL A 72 6.73 -7.30 -1.29
C VAL A 72 6.17 -6.37 -0.22
N VAL A 73 5.97 -6.85 1.02
CA VAL A 73 5.44 -6.02 2.12
C VAL A 73 6.41 -4.90 2.49
N ARG A 74 7.72 -5.17 2.58
CA ARG A 74 8.76 -4.16 2.86
C ARG A 74 8.78 -3.08 1.77
N LEU A 75 8.84 -3.47 0.51
CA LEU A 75 8.83 -2.52 -0.62
C LEU A 75 7.57 -1.65 -0.64
N PHE A 76 6.41 -2.21 -0.31
CA PHE A 76 5.14 -1.50 -0.43
C PHE A 76 4.84 -0.59 0.77
N TYR A 77 4.99 -1.09 1.99
CA TYR A 77 4.57 -0.39 3.21
C TYR A 77 5.69 0.38 3.90
N ILE A 78 6.95 -0.05 3.75
CA ILE A 78 8.10 0.59 4.40
C ILE A 78 8.82 1.52 3.41
N GLU A 79 9.08 1.07 2.18
CA GLU A 79 9.78 1.86 1.16
C GLU A 79 8.82 2.70 0.28
N GLY A 80 7.51 2.53 0.41
CA GLY A 80 6.50 3.35 -0.27
C GLY A 80 6.35 3.11 -1.78
N HIS A 81 6.86 1.99 -2.32
CA HIS A 81 6.75 1.69 -3.75
C HIS A 81 5.33 1.26 -4.15
N SER A 82 4.90 1.67 -5.33
CA SER A 82 3.66 1.20 -5.94
C SER A 82 3.76 -0.25 -6.41
N GLU A 83 2.62 -0.92 -6.59
CA GLU A 83 2.61 -2.31 -7.07
C GLU A 83 3.23 -2.47 -8.46
N ALA A 84 3.13 -1.44 -9.30
CA ALA A 84 3.74 -1.42 -10.63
C ALA A 84 5.27 -1.32 -10.56
N GLU A 85 5.80 -0.50 -9.64
CA GLU A 85 7.25 -0.41 -9.41
C GLU A 85 7.80 -1.69 -8.81
N ILE A 86 7.08 -2.29 -7.86
CA ILE A 86 7.45 -3.59 -7.26
C ILE A 86 7.42 -4.69 -8.31
N SER A 87 6.39 -4.70 -9.16
CA SER A 87 6.26 -5.64 -10.27
C SER A 87 7.48 -5.61 -11.19
N LYS A 88 7.94 -4.41 -11.57
CA LYS A 88 9.17 -4.21 -12.34
C LYS A 88 10.41 -4.64 -11.57
N ARG A 89 10.55 -4.22 -10.30
CA ARG A 89 11.74 -4.50 -9.47
C ARG A 89 11.92 -5.99 -9.18
N MET A 90 10.83 -6.71 -8.99
CA MET A 90 10.83 -8.14 -8.65
C MET A 90 10.61 -9.06 -9.84
N ASN A 91 10.42 -8.51 -11.05
CA ASN A 91 10.11 -9.25 -12.27
C ASN A 91 8.91 -10.23 -12.10
N ILE A 92 7.84 -9.77 -11.46
CA ILE A 92 6.58 -10.51 -11.28
C ILE A 92 5.41 -9.67 -11.74
N SER A 93 4.27 -10.27 -12.05
CA SER A 93 3.08 -9.51 -12.46
C SER A 93 2.55 -8.64 -11.31
N GLN A 94 1.93 -7.50 -11.64
CA GLN A 94 1.27 -6.65 -10.64
C GLN A 94 0.19 -7.43 -9.84
N GLN A 95 -0.49 -8.37 -10.50
CA GLN A 95 -1.44 -9.28 -9.84
C GLN A 95 -0.76 -10.19 -8.81
N ALA A 96 0.44 -10.69 -9.12
CA ALA A 96 1.23 -11.46 -8.18
C ALA A 96 1.66 -10.62 -6.97
N VAL A 97 2.04 -9.34 -7.18
CA VAL A 97 2.34 -8.40 -6.08
C VAL A 97 1.12 -8.26 -5.16
N ASN A 98 -0.07 -8.00 -5.71
CA ASN A 98 -1.30 -7.87 -4.92
C ASN A 98 -1.64 -9.18 -4.18
N LYS A 99 -1.47 -10.34 -4.83
CA LYS A 99 -1.67 -11.64 -4.19
C LYS A 99 -0.73 -11.85 -3.01
N TRP A 100 0.55 -11.52 -3.17
CA TRP A 100 1.54 -11.59 -2.10
C TRP A 100 1.22 -10.65 -0.94
N LYS A 101 0.83 -9.40 -1.22
CA LYS A 101 0.36 -8.46 -0.19
C LYS A 101 -0.75 -9.05 0.66
N ARG A 102 -1.83 -9.54 0.03
CA ARG A 102 -2.99 -10.09 0.75
C ARG A 102 -2.61 -11.33 1.56
N LYS A 103 -1.85 -12.25 0.97
CA LYS A 103 -1.39 -13.48 1.63
C LYS A 103 -0.51 -13.18 2.85
N SER A 104 0.43 -12.25 2.72
CA SER A 104 1.34 -11.86 3.81
C SER A 104 0.62 -11.21 4.97
N ILE A 105 -0.29 -10.25 4.72
CA ILE A 105 -1.08 -9.62 5.78
C ILE A 105 -1.99 -10.64 6.48
N GLN A 106 -2.60 -11.56 5.73
CA GLN A 106 -3.40 -12.63 6.31
C GLN A 106 -2.56 -13.55 7.20
N SER A 107 -1.33 -13.89 6.79
CA SER A 107 -0.42 -14.70 7.62
C SER A 107 -0.04 -14.00 8.93
N ILE A 108 0.22 -12.69 8.89
CA ILE A 108 0.48 -11.89 10.09
C ILE A 108 -0.76 -11.93 11.00
N SER A 109 -1.94 -11.62 10.47
CA SER A 109 -3.19 -11.59 11.25
C SER A 109 -3.48 -12.93 11.93
N GLN A 110 -3.35 -14.05 11.21
CA GLN A 110 -3.59 -15.38 11.78
C GLN A 110 -2.63 -15.70 12.94
N ARG A 111 -1.36 -15.31 12.82
CA ARG A 111 -0.33 -15.58 13.82
C ARG A 111 -0.39 -14.63 15.02
N MET A 112 -0.96 -13.44 14.87
CA MET A 112 -1.21 -12.52 15.99
C MET A 112 -2.48 -12.86 16.78
N SER A 113 -3.43 -13.55 16.15
CA SER A 113 -4.69 -13.98 16.79
C SER A 113 -4.62 -15.37 17.44
N SER A 114 -3.48 -16.06 17.33
CA SER A 114 -3.23 -17.37 17.95
C SER A 114 -2.35 -17.20 19.18
#